data_AF-A0A1X0RTL1-F1
#
_entry.id   AF-A0A1X0RTL1-F1
#
_cell.length_a   1.000
_cell.length_b   1.000
_cell.length_c   1.000
_cell.angle_alpha   90.00
_cell.angle_beta   90.00
_cell.angle_gamma   90.00
#
_symmetry.space_group_name_H-M   'P 1'
#
loop_
_entity.id
_entity.type
_entity.pdbx_description
1 polymer ?
#
loop_
_entity_poly.entity_id
_entity_poly.type
_entity_poly.pdbx_seq_one_letter_code
_entity_poly.pdbx_strand_id
1 'polypeptide(L)'
;VRCPSCNGTDHSRSSSKLCPMNKSKTKPPKPKDTVKKTSLIKTFLANTCKYPKFVILIQEVADHITQLVYASSIFTNYYFLKLLENGEELPVVTQNLFY
;
A
#
# COMPACT_ATOMS: atom_id res chain seq x y z
N VAL A 1 25.70 32.80 10.29
CA VAL A 1 26.31 31.64 9.63
C VAL A 1 26.51 31.99 8.16
N ARG A 2 27.74 31.92 7.64
CA ARG A 2 28.03 32.24 6.23
C ARG A 2 27.81 31.01 5.35
N CYS A 3 27.34 31.23 4.12
CA CYS A 3 27.20 30.17 3.13
C CYS A 3 28.60 29.61 2.77
N PRO A 4 28.85 28.30 2.90
CA PRO A 4 30.17 27.73 2.66
C PRO A 4 30.59 27.77 1.18
N SER A 5 29.66 27.96 0.23
CA SER A 5 29.98 27.96 -1.20
C SER A 5 30.16 29.33 -1.84
N CYS A 6 29.52 30.38 -1.32
CA CYS A 6 29.67 31.74 -1.87
C CYS A 6 30.03 32.80 -0.81
N ASN A 7 30.25 32.37 0.45
CA ASN A 7 30.60 33.20 1.60
C ASN A 7 29.59 34.32 1.94
N GLY A 8 28.39 34.28 1.37
CA GLY A 8 27.31 35.23 1.62
C GLY A 8 26.75 35.11 3.04
N THR A 9 26.23 36.22 3.56
CA THR A 9 25.64 36.32 4.92
C THR A 9 24.12 36.36 4.92
N ASP A 10 23.50 36.56 3.75
CA ASP A 10 22.06 36.62 3.52
C ASP A 10 21.40 35.23 3.42
N HIS A 11 22.20 34.17 3.33
CA HIS A 11 21.74 32.79 3.39
C HIS A 11 22.81 31.88 4.01
N SER A 12 22.37 30.79 4.65
CA SER A 12 23.27 29.87 5.37
C SER A 12 23.64 28.61 4.58
N ARG A 13 22.87 28.24 3.55
CA ARG A 13 23.02 26.97 2.81
C ARG A 13 23.30 27.22 1.33
N SER A 14 24.26 26.48 0.76
CA SER A 14 24.59 26.53 -0.68
C SER A 14 23.49 26.01 -1.60
N SER A 15 22.56 25.20 -1.07
CA SER A 15 21.37 24.75 -1.77
C SER A 15 20.24 25.79 -1.80
N SER A 16 20.40 26.92 -1.09
CA SER A 16 19.47 28.04 -1.16
C SER A 16 19.35 28.55 -2.59
N LYS A 17 18.15 28.91 -3.03
CA LYS A 17 17.94 29.58 -4.33
C LYS A 17 18.69 30.92 -4.43
N LEU A 18 18.99 31.53 -3.28
CA LEU A 18 19.75 32.78 -3.20
C LEU A 18 21.27 32.56 -3.34
N CYS A 19 21.75 31.31 -3.23
CA CYS A 19 23.18 31.05 -3.44
C CYS A 19 23.48 31.08 -4.94
N PRO A 20 24.37 31.95 -5.44
CA PRO A 20 24.75 31.99 -6.85
C PRO A 20 25.45 30.70 -7.30
N MET A 21 26.02 29.95 -6.35
CA MET A 21 26.64 28.64 -6.58
C MET A 21 25.63 27.48 -6.47
N ASN A 22 24.34 27.77 -6.33
CA ASN A 22 23.31 26.75 -6.34
C ASN A 22 23.21 26.14 -7.73
N LYS A 23 23.80 24.96 -7.89
CA LYS A 23 23.50 24.08 -9.02
C LYS A 23 22.10 23.52 -8.80
N SER A 24 21.08 24.33 -9.17
CA SER A 24 19.72 23.83 -9.23
C SER A 24 19.75 22.56 -10.08
N LYS A 25 19.29 21.43 -9.51
CA LYS A 25 19.26 20.17 -10.24
C LYS A 25 18.36 20.40 -11.46
N THR A 26 18.95 20.51 -12.65
CA THR A 26 18.20 20.50 -13.91
C THR A 26 17.33 19.26 -13.87
N LYS A 27 16.01 19.45 -13.84
CA LYS A 27 15.08 18.33 -13.90
C LYS A 27 15.43 17.57 -15.19
N PRO A 28 15.70 16.26 -15.14
CA PRO A 28 15.94 15.51 -16.36
C PRO A 28 14.74 15.71 -17.30
N PRO A 29 14.96 15.87 -18.62
CA PRO A 29 13.87 16.01 -19.56
C PRO A 29 12.96 14.79 -19.42
N LYS A 30 11.65 15.04 -19.26
CA LYS A 30 10.67 13.96 -19.15
C LYS A 30 10.82 13.07 -20.39
N PRO A 31 10.97 11.75 -20.25
CA PRO A 31 10.99 10.88 -21.41
C PRO A 31 9.66 11.02 -22.15
N LYS A 32 9.72 11.18 -23.48
CA LYS A 32 8.55 11.13 -24.38
C LYS A 32 8.11 9.68 -24.53
N ASP A 33 7.82 9.03 -23.41
CA ASP A 33 7.20 7.73 -23.44
C ASP A 33 5.71 7.93 -23.43
N THR A 34 5.07 7.39 -24.46
CA THR A 34 3.65 7.08 -24.49
C THR A 34 3.39 6.05 -23.38
N VAL A 35 3.47 6.49 -22.12
CA VAL A 35 3.01 5.72 -20.99
C VAL A 35 1.53 5.52 -21.27
N LYS A 36 1.17 4.31 -21.71
CA LYS A 36 -0.22 3.85 -21.73
C LYS A 36 -0.69 4.12 -20.31
N LYS A 37 -1.43 5.20 -20.13
CA LYS A 37 -1.91 5.64 -18.83
C LYS A 37 -2.81 4.50 -18.39
N THR A 38 -2.32 3.65 -17.51
CA THR A 38 -3.08 2.52 -16.98
C THR A 38 -4.19 3.16 -16.16
N SER A 39 -5.30 3.49 -16.83
CA SER A 39 -6.49 4.00 -16.19
C SER A 39 -7.06 2.84 -15.41
N LEU A 40 -6.80 2.84 -14.10
CA LEU A 40 -7.48 1.98 -13.16
C LEU A 40 -8.94 2.43 -13.15
N ILE A 41 -9.77 1.74 -13.93
CA ILE A 41 -11.22 1.91 -13.86
C ILE A 41 -11.65 1.22 -12.57
N LYS A 42 -11.79 2.00 -11.49
CA LYS A 42 -12.39 1.54 -10.24
C LYS A 42 -13.91 1.58 -10.40
N THR A 43 -14.50 0.47 -10.78
CA THR A 43 -15.95 0.34 -10.82
C THR A 43 -16.48 -0.24 -9.52
N PHE A 44 -17.40 0.47 -8.87
CA PHE A 44 -18.08 0.01 -7.67
C PHE A 44 -19.07 -1.10 -7.98
N LEU A 45 -19.29 -2.04 -7.03
CA LEU A 45 -20.21 -3.15 -7.20
C LEU A 45 -21.64 -2.69 -7.53
N ALA A 46 -22.14 -1.62 -6.90
CA ALA A 46 -23.46 -1.09 -7.25
C ALA A 46 -23.52 -0.43 -8.63
N ASN A 47 -22.37 -0.04 -9.19
CA ASN A 47 -22.30 0.55 -10.52
C ASN A 47 -22.12 -0.51 -11.63
N THR A 48 -21.72 -1.74 -11.28
CA THR A 48 -21.51 -2.84 -12.24
C THR A 48 -22.58 -3.91 -12.17
N CYS A 49 -23.14 -4.17 -11.00
CA CYS A 49 -24.16 -5.18 -10.84
C CYS A 49 -25.51 -4.67 -11.38
N LYS A 50 -25.99 -5.31 -12.43
CA LYS A 50 -27.29 -5.00 -13.05
C LYS A 50 -28.48 -5.14 -12.09
N TYR A 51 -28.34 -5.94 -11.04
CA TYR A 51 -29.42 -6.28 -10.13
C TYR A 51 -29.13 -5.76 -8.71
N PRO A 52 -29.78 -4.67 -8.28
CA PRO A 52 -29.53 -4.06 -6.98
C PRO A 52 -29.71 -5.02 -5.80
N LYS A 53 -30.63 -5.99 -5.90
CA LYS A 53 -30.84 -7.04 -4.88
C LYS A 53 -29.58 -7.90 -4.68
N PHE A 54 -28.84 -8.20 -5.74
CA PHE A 54 -27.61 -8.98 -5.63
C PHE A 54 -26.46 -8.16 -5.07
N VAL A 55 -26.43 -6.85 -5.25
CA VAL A 55 -25.42 -5.98 -4.61
C VAL A 55 -25.48 -6.15 -3.09
N ILE A 56 -26.68 -6.07 -2.52
CA ILE A 56 -26.89 -6.20 -1.07
C ILE A 56 -26.48 -7.60 -0.59
N LEU A 57 -26.95 -8.65 -1.26
CA LEU A 57 -26.63 -10.02 -0.89
C LEU A 57 -25.12 -10.33 -0.99
N ILE A 58 -24.45 -9.83 -2.03
CA ILE A 58 -23.00 -10.02 -2.20
C ILE A 58 -22.24 -9.28 -1.10
N GLN A 59 -22.65 -8.06 -0.75
CA GLN A 59 -22.04 -7.30 0.34
C GLN A 59 -22.22 -8.02 1.68
N GLU A 60 -23.42 -8.48 1.99
CA GLU A 60 -23.71 -9.22 3.23
C GLU A 60 -22.90 -10.52 3.33
N VAL A 61 -22.83 -11.29 2.25
CA VAL A 61 -21.98 -12.50 2.19
C VAL A 61 -20.51 -12.16 2.36
N ALA A 62 -20.02 -11.11 1.70
CA ALA A 62 -18.63 -10.67 1.83
C ALA A 62 -18.30 -10.23 3.26
N ASP A 63 -19.22 -9.53 3.93
CA ASP A 63 -19.07 -9.10 5.32
C ASP A 63 -19.01 -10.31 6.26
N HIS A 64 -19.91 -11.28 6.09
CA HIS A 64 -19.90 -12.53 6.86
C HIS A 64 -18.61 -13.34 6.65
N ILE A 65 -18.17 -13.50 5.41
CA ILE A 65 -16.90 -14.18 5.11
C ILE A 65 -15.73 -13.44 5.77
N THR A 66 -15.72 -12.11 5.71
CA THR A 66 -14.65 -11.30 6.33
C THR A 66 -14.61 -11.50 7.85
N GLN A 67 -15.77 -11.49 8.51
CA GLN A 67 -15.86 -11.75 9.95
C GLN A 67 -15.38 -13.17 10.30
N LEU A 68 -15.78 -14.17 9.51
CA LEU A 68 -15.36 -15.55 9.69
C LEU A 68 -13.84 -15.69 9.55
N VAL A 69 -13.28 -15.17 8.46
CA VAL A 69 -11.82 -15.18 8.21
C VAL A 69 -11.07 -14.49 9.34
N TYR A 70 -11.56 -13.34 9.82
CA TYR A 70 -10.95 -12.62 10.92
C TYR A 70 -10.92 -13.45 12.22
N ALA A 71 -12.08 -14.01 12.62
CA ALA A 71 -12.18 -14.84 13.82
C ALA A 71 -11.31 -16.11 13.71
N SER A 72 -11.35 -16.80 12.58
CA SER A 72 -10.52 -17.98 12.32
C SER A 72 -9.03 -17.64 12.33
N SER A 73 -8.65 -16.46 11.83
CA SER A 73 -7.24 -16.00 11.85
C SER A 73 -6.76 -15.77 13.27
N ILE A 74 -7.57 -15.14 14.14
CA ILE A 74 -7.24 -14.96 15.56
C ILE A 74 -7.03 -16.32 16.23
N PHE A 75 -7.97 -17.24 16.04
CA PHE A 75 -7.89 -18.57 16.63
C PHE A 75 -6.64 -19.32 16.18
N THR A 76 -6.37 -19.32 14.88
CA THR A 76 -5.22 -20.00 14.28
C THR A 76 -3.91 -19.40 14.78
N ASN A 77 -3.82 -18.07 14.85
CA ASN A 77 -2.63 -17.38 15.37
C ASN A 77 -2.38 -17.74 16.85
N TYR A 78 -3.41 -17.74 17.68
CA TYR A 78 -3.28 -18.12 19.08
C TYR A 78 -2.81 -19.58 19.22
N TYR A 79 -3.39 -20.48 18.44
CA TYR A 79 -3.00 -21.89 18.42
C TYR A 79 -1.52 -22.08 18.03
N PHE A 80 -1.06 -21.41 16.97
CA PHE A 80 0.35 -21.48 16.56
C PHE A 80 1.30 -20.89 17.59
N LEU A 81 0.95 -19.78 18.24
CA LEU A 81 1.76 -19.21 19.31
C LEU A 81 1.92 -20.21 20.47
N LYS A 82 0.86 -20.92 20.82
CA LYS A 82 0.90 -21.93 21.89
C LYS A 82 1.76 -23.14 21.52
N LEU A 83 1.70 -23.61 20.26
CA LEU A 83 2.60 -24.66 19.78
C LEU A 83 4.06 -24.23 19.84
N LEU A 84 4.36 -23.01 19.42
CA LEU A 84 5.72 -22.45 19.47
C LEU A 84 6.23 -22.31 20.91
N GLU A 85 5.38 -21.86 21.83
CA GLU A 85 5.71 -21.77 23.26
C GLU A 85 6.07 -23.15 23.85
N ASN A 86 5.38 -24.21 23.40
CA ASN A 86 5.64 -25.58 23.83
C ASN A 86 6.79 -26.27 23.07
N GLY A 87 7.35 -25.65 22.03
CA GLY A 87 8.35 -26.28 21.15
C GLY A 87 7.79 -27.40 20.27
N GLU A 88 6.47 -27.42 20.05
CA GLU A 88 5.79 -28.39 19.19
C GLU A 88 5.94 -28.02 17.70
N GLU A 89 5.81 -29.02 16.82
CA GLU A 89 5.86 -28.79 15.37
C GLU A 89 4.61 -28.02 14.89
N LEU A 90 4.81 -27.07 13.98
CA LEU A 90 3.72 -26.34 13.35
C LEU A 90 3.01 -27.22 12.32
N PRO A 91 1.67 -27.33 12.35
CA PRO A 91 0.95 -28.14 11.40
C PRO A 91 0.98 -27.51 10.01
N VAL A 92 1.09 -28.37 8.99
CA VAL A 92 1.03 -27.95 7.59
C VAL A 92 -0.40 -27.60 7.24
N VAL A 93 -0.64 -26.34 6.87
CA VAL A 93 -1.95 -25.88 6.41
C VAL A 93 -2.12 -26.25 4.93
N THR A 94 -2.88 -27.31 4.66
CA THR A 94 -3.30 -27.67 3.29
C THR A 94 -4.60 -26.95 2.93
N GLN A 95 -4.57 -26.05 1.95
CA GLN A 95 -5.78 -25.40 1.43
C GLN A 95 -6.51 -26.35 0.47
N ASN A 96 -7.54 -27.05 0.96
CA ASN A 96 -8.52 -27.69 0.10
C ASN A 96 -9.65 -26.70 -0.19
N LEU A 97 -9.64 -26.14 -1.41
CA LEU A 97 -10.67 -25.21 -1.90
C LEU A 97 -11.93 -25.94 -2.43
N PHE A 98 -11.92 -27.26 -2.43
CA PHE A 98 -13.05 -28.09 -2.84
C PHE A 98 -13.55 -28.86 -1.61
N TYR A 99 -14.82 -28.63 -1.28
CA TYR A 99 -15.59 -29.44 -0.35
C TYR A 99 -16.79 -30.02 -1.12
#